data_AF-A0A817V5Y8-F1
#
_entry.id   AF-A0A817V5Y8-F1
#
_cell.length_a   1.000
_cell.length_b   1.000
_cell.length_c   1.000
_cell.angle_alpha   90.00
_cell.angle_beta   90.00
_cell.angle_gamma   90.00
#
_symmetry.space_group_name_H-M   'P 1'
#
loop_
_entity.id
_entity.type
_entity.pdbx_description
1 polymer ?
#
loop_
_entity_poly.entity_id
_entity_poly.type
_entity_poly.pdbx_seq_one_letter_code
_entity_poly.pdbx_strand_id
1 'polypeptide(L)'
;MICDGKTDLLPLLINGQNETDETQCHHWPCNNTYSRCDQFWLCKNGADEINCPSSTCPEFHHECIFPNDTSKISCLPITSAYNGINDCLGGTDERRG
;
A
#
# COMPACT_ATOMS: atom_id res chain seq x y z
N MET A 1 -5.08 -2.56 3.34
CA MET A 1 -5.25 -4.03 3.34
C MET A 1 -6.29 -4.30 2.28
N ILE A 2 -5.89 -5.02 1.23
CA ILE A 2 -6.78 -5.41 0.14
C ILE A 2 -6.39 -6.85 -0.17
N CYS A 3 -7.37 -7.74 -0.23
CA CYS A 3 -7.19 -9.16 -0.55
C CYS A 3 -6.30 -9.94 0.43
N ASP A 4 -6.37 -9.65 1.72
CA ASP A 4 -5.65 -10.38 2.78
C ASP A 4 -6.44 -11.60 3.30
N GLY A 5 -7.64 -11.83 2.77
CA GLY A 5 -8.57 -12.88 3.17
C GLY A 5 -9.54 -12.44 4.27
N LYS A 6 -9.56 -11.18 4.68
CA LYS A 6 -10.49 -10.60 5.64
C LYS A 6 -11.21 -9.41 5.01
N THR A 7 -12.51 -9.34 5.23
CA THR A 7 -13.30 -8.19 4.82
C THR A 7 -13.18 -7.11 5.90
N ASP A 8 -12.33 -6.11 5.65
CA ASP A 8 -12.13 -4.98 6.57
C ASP A 8 -13.09 -3.83 6.25
N LEU A 9 -13.55 -3.73 5.00
CA LEU A 9 -14.47 -2.69 4.56
C LEU A 9 -15.91 -3.22 4.43
N LEU A 10 -16.87 -2.33 4.71
CA LEU A 10 -18.28 -2.65 4.48
C LEU A 10 -18.54 -2.88 2.98
N PRO A 11 -19.31 -3.93 2.61
CA PRO A 11 -19.64 -4.19 1.22
C PRO A 11 -20.37 -3.02 0.56
N LEU A 12 -19.99 -2.69 -0.67
CA LEU A 12 -20.63 -1.69 -1.51
C LEU A 12 -21.38 -2.36 -2.66
N LEU A 13 -22.60 -1.90 -2.95
CA LEU A 13 -23.37 -2.42 -4.08
C LEU A 13 -22.95 -1.69 -5.37
N ILE A 14 -22.19 -2.36 -6.22
CA ILE A 14 -21.71 -1.83 -7.50
C ILE A 14 -22.20 -2.77 -8.61
N ASN A 15 -22.88 -2.22 -9.63
CA ASN A 15 -23.46 -3.00 -10.73
C ASN A 15 -24.34 -4.21 -10.30
N GLY A 16 -24.99 -4.10 -9.13
CA GLY A 16 -25.84 -5.15 -8.58
C GLY A 16 -25.08 -6.29 -7.89
N GLN A 17 -23.76 -6.16 -7.70
CA GLN A 17 -22.94 -7.07 -6.91
C GLN A 17 -22.46 -6.37 -5.64
N ASN A 18 -22.35 -7.12 -4.53
CA ASN A 18 -21.71 -6.64 -3.31
C ASN A 18 -20.20 -6.80 -3.47
N GLU A 19 -19.53 -5.70 -3.73
CA GLU A 19 -18.08 -5.60 -3.81
C GLU A 19 -17.50 -5.32 -2.43
N THR A 20 -16.38 -5.93 -2.10
CA THR A 20 -15.62 -5.70 -0.88
C THR A 20 -14.15 -5.45 -1.23
N ASP A 21 -13.33 -5.15 -0.23
CA ASP A 21 -11.86 -5.17 -0.32
C ASP A 21 -11.28 -6.57 -0.61
N GLU A 22 -12.12 -7.61 -0.64
CA GLU A 22 -11.77 -8.99 -0.95
C GLU A 22 -12.35 -9.48 -2.29
N THR A 23 -13.04 -8.59 -3.03
CA THR A 23 -13.46 -8.88 -4.40
C THR A 23 -12.48 -8.29 -5.40
N GLN A 24 -12.44 -8.84 -6.62
CA GLN A 24 -11.54 -8.36 -7.68
C GLN A 24 -10.04 -8.41 -7.33
N CYS A 25 -9.60 -9.37 -6.51
CA CYS A 25 -8.19 -9.54 -6.12
C CYS A 25 -7.21 -9.76 -7.27
N HIS A 26 -7.69 -10.08 -8.48
CA HIS A 26 -6.87 -10.07 -9.68
C HIS A 26 -6.34 -8.67 -10.03
N HIS A 27 -7.06 -7.62 -9.67
CA HIS A 27 -6.64 -6.23 -9.86
C HIS A 27 -5.83 -5.70 -8.68
N TRP A 28 -6.09 -6.20 -7.46
CA TRP A 28 -5.46 -5.73 -6.22
C TRP A 28 -4.95 -6.91 -5.39
N PRO A 29 -3.89 -7.60 -5.83
CA PRO A 29 -3.36 -8.75 -5.11
C PRO A 29 -2.84 -8.38 -3.72
N CYS A 30 -2.81 -9.32 -2.78
CA CYS A 30 -2.30 -9.09 -1.42
C CYS A 30 -0.86 -8.57 -1.40
N ASN A 31 -0.04 -8.93 -2.40
CA ASN A 31 1.28 -8.38 -2.63
C ASN A 31 1.16 -7.36 -3.75
N ASN A 32 0.98 -6.11 -3.37
CA ASN A 32 0.88 -4.98 -4.26
C ASN A 32 1.75 -3.84 -3.73
N THR A 33 1.83 -2.74 -4.46
CA THR A 33 2.74 -1.66 -4.10
C THR A 33 2.41 -0.91 -2.80
N TYR A 34 1.25 -1.18 -2.17
CA TYR A 34 0.86 -0.59 -0.88
C TYR A 34 1.03 -1.52 0.31
N SER A 35 1.16 -2.82 0.07
CA SER A 35 1.35 -3.87 1.09
C SER A 35 2.74 -4.48 1.05
N ARG A 36 3.46 -4.35 -0.06
CA ARG A 36 4.78 -4.95 -0.22
C ARG A 36 5.80 -4.24 0.67
N CYS A 37 6.45 -5.00 1.54
CA CYS A 37 7.53 -4.55 2.41
C CYS A 37 7.11 -3.43 3.36
N ASP A 38 5.85 -3.45 3.80
CA ASP A 38 5.29 -2.50 4.74
C ASP A 38 5.38 -2.98 6.20
N GLN A 39 6.04 -4.12 6.43
CA GLN A 39 6.21 -4.80 7.72
C GLN A 39 4.94 -5.47 8.25
N PHE A 40 3.85 -5.48 7.47
CA PHE A 40 2.62 -6.20 7.80
C PHE A 40 2.49 -7.45 6.94
N TRP A 41 2.35 -8.60 7.58
CA TRP A 41 2.13 -9.86 6.89
C TRP A 41 0.65 -9.99 6.49
N LEU A 42 0.31 -9.58 5.27
CA LEU A 42 -1.04 -9.61 4.70
C LEU A 42 -1.26 -10.80 3.76
N CYS A 43 -0.25 -11.20 2.99
CA CYS A 43 -0.37 -12.39 2.15
C CYS A 43 -0.30 -13.69 2.98
N LYS A 44 -1.16 -14.68 2.75
CA LYS A 44 -1.10 -15.98 3.46
C LYS A 44 0.28 -16.68 3.44
N ASN A 45 1.05 -16.47 2.38
CA ASN A 45 2.40 -17.01 2.21
C ASN A 45 3.52 -16.00 2.52
N GLY A 46 3.18 -14.80 3.01
CA GLY A 46 4.11 -13.71 3.30
C GLY A 46 4.76 -13.11 2.05
N ALA A 47 4.16 -13.29 0.87
CA ALA A 47 4.74 -12.86 -0.40
C ALA A 47 5.00 -11.34 -0.47
N ASP A 48 4.23 -10.56 0.26
CA ASP A 48 4.37 -9.12 0.46
C ASP A 48 5.64 -8.73 1.23
N GLU A 49 6.07 -9.54 2.20
CA GLU A 49 7.19 -9.21 3.11
C GLU A 49 8.49 -9.97 2.81
N ILE A 50 8.55 -10.72 1.71
CA ILE A 50 9.77 -11.43 1.28
C ILE A 50 10.46 -10.74 0.11
N ASN A 51 11.79 -10.92 0.02
CA ASN A 51 12.64 -10.31 -1.01
C ASN A 51 12.50 -8.78 -1.08
N CYS A 52 12.32 -8.14 0.07
CA CYS A 52 12.32 -6.70 0.17
C CYS A 52 13.69 -6.14 -0.23
N PRO A 53 13.75 -5.22 -1.21
CA PRO A 53 15.00 -4.53 -1.48
C PRO A 53 15.43 -3.80 -0.21
N SER A 54 16.74 -3.73 0.01
CA SER A 54 17.28 -2.72 0.94
C SER A 54 16.72 -1.38 0.49
N SER A 55 16.12 -0.60 1.41
CA SER A 55 15.51 0.71 1.13
C SER A 55 16.24 1.40 -0.01
N THR A 56 15.55 1.60 -1.13
CA THR A 56 16.14 2.22 -2.32
C THR A 56 16.43 3.70 -2.06
N CYS A 57 15.79 4.23 -1.01
CA CYS A 57 15.90 5.61 -0.60
C CYS A 57 17.06 5.83 0.39
N PRO A 58 17.70 7.02 0.31
CA PRO A 58 18.68 7.44 1.31
C PRO A 58 18.10 7.44 2.72
N GLU A 59 18.96 7.50 3.74
CA GLU A 59 18.50 7.73 5.11
C GLU A 59 17.59 8.97 5.20
N PHE A 60 16.63 8.94 6.12
CA PHE A 60 15.63 10.01 6.32
C PHE A 60 14.72 10.28 5.12
N HIS A 61 14.39 9.23 4.36
CA HIS A 61 13.39 9.28 3.32
C HIS A 61 12.38 8.14 3.49
N HIS A 62 11.16 8.41 3.08
CA HIS A 62 10.05 7.46 3.02
C HIS A 62 9.85 6.99 1.58
N GLU A 63 9.71 5.68 1.37
CA GLU A 63 9.42 5.13 0.05
C GLU A 63 7.97 5.46 -0.33
N CYS A 64 7.83 6.13 -1.46
CA CYS A 64 6.62 6.83 -1.85
C CYS A 64 6.33 6.64 -3.33
N ILE A 65 5.07 6.40 -3.68
CA ILE A 65 4.63 6.46 -5.07
C ILE A 65 3.89 7.76 -5.25
N PHE A 66 4.45 8.65 -6.06
CA PHE A 66 3.80 9.93 -6.30
C PHE A 66 2.60 9.77 -7.23
N PRO A 67 1.49 10.50 -7.00
CA PRO A 67 0.34 10.47 -7.90
C PRO A 67 0.66 10.84 -9.34
N ASN A 68 1.72 11.64 -9.56
CA ASN A 68 2.17 12.06 -10.89
C ASN A 68 3.05 11.01 -11.60
N ASP A 69 3.59 10.02 -10.88
CA ASP A 69 4.39 8.95 -11.47
C ASP A 69 4.17 7.64 -10.70
N THR A 70 3.13 6.91 -11.10
CA THR A 70 2.71 5.65 -10.48
C THR A 70 3.55 4.45 -10.91
N SER A 71 4.48 4.64 -11.85
CA SER A 71 5.27 3.57 -12.45
C SER A 71 6.53 3.22 -11.66
N LYS A 72 6.94 4.08 -10.72
CA LYS A 72 8.19 3.92 -9.97
C LYS A 72 8.03 4.32 -8.50
N ILE A 73 8.82 3.67 -7.65
CA ILE A 73 9.02 4.08 -6.27
C ILE A 73 9.96 5.29 -6.27
N SER A 74 9.57 6.33 -5.56
CA SER A 74 10.32 7.57 -5.35
C SER A 74 10.56 7.79 -3.85
N CYS A 75 11.44 8.71 -3.51
CA CYS A 75 11.84 8.97 -2.12
C CYS A 75 11.27 10.30 -1.65
N LEU A 76 10.32 10.26 -0.72
CA LEU A 76 9.79 11.44 -0.05
C LEU A 76 10.72 11.80 1.13
N PRO A 77 11.17 13.05 1.29
CA PRO A 77 11.92 13.45 2.48
C PRO A 77 11.11 13.20 3.75
N ILE A 78 11.73 12.70 4.83
CA ILE A 78 11.02 12.45 6.09
C ILE A 78 10.38 13.70 6.70
N THR A 79 10.86 14.90 6.34
CA THR A 79 10.26 16.19 6.75
C THR A 79 8.87 16.42 6.15
N SER A 80 8.57 15.72 5.05
CA SER A 80 7.28 15.74 4.39
C SER A 80 6.43 14.52 4.75
N ALA A 81 7.01 13.50 5.38
CA ALA A 81 6.20 12.44 5.97
C ALA A 81 5.57 12.92 7.29
N TYR A 82 4.37 12.44 7.59
CA TYR A 82 3.61 12.77 8.80
C TYR A 82 3.29 14.26 8.96
N ASN A 83 3.19 15.00 7.86
CA ASN A 83 2.89 16.43 7.86
C ASN A 83 1.37 16.71 7.82
N GLY A 84 0.54 15.68 7.76
CA GLY A 84 -0.92 15.76 7.62
C GLY A 84 -1.40 15.90 6.18
N ILE A 85 -0.52 15.79 5.20
CA ILE A 85 -0.78 15.91 3.76
C ILE A 85 -0.43 14.57 3.12
N ASN A 86 -1.36 14.00 2.36
CA ASN A 86 -1.09 12.78 1.59
C ASN A 86 -0.23 13.12 0.36
N ASP A 87 1.09 13.09 0.49
CA ASP A 87 2.05 13.24 -0.60
C ASP A 87 2.19 11.92 -1.38
N CYS A 88 2.06 10.78 -0.71
CA CYS A 88 2.11 9.47 -1.34
C CYS A 88 0.73 8.97 -1.74
N LEU A 89 0.70 8.30 -2.88
CA LEU A 89 -0.48 7.61 -3.33
C LEU A 89 -0.78 6.47 -2.34
N GLY A 90 -2.02 6.44 -1.83
CA GLY A 90 -2.41 5.55 -0.74
C GLY A 90 -2.09 6.07 0.67
N GLY A 91 -1.62 7.32 0.79
CA GLY A 91 -1.35 8.01 2.06
C GLY A 91 -0.34 7.28 2.95
N THR A 92 0.62 6.57 2.35
CA THR A 92 1.58 5.74 3.09
C THR A 92 2.51 6.59 3.95
N ASP A 93 2.79 7.82 3.54
CA ASP A 93 3.55 8.84 4.26
C ASP A 93 2.87 9.34 5.54
N GLU A 94 1.56 9.15 5.66
CA GLU A 94 0.76 9.64 6.79
C GLU A 94 0.29 8.53 7.73
N ARG A 95 0.62 7.26 7.44
CA ARG A 95 0.28 6.13 8.31
C ARG A 95 1.18 6.11 9.54
N ARG A 96 0.65 6.48 10.71
CA ARG A 96 1.35 6.28 11.99
C ARG A 96 1.65 4.79 12.18
N GLY A 97 2.94 4.44 12.14
CA GLY A 97 3.45 3.10 12.48
C GLY A 97 3.25 2.75 13.95
#